data_AF-A0A7C3M299-F1
#
_entry.id   AF-A0A7C3M299-F1
#
_cell.length_a   1.000
_cell.length_b   1.000
_cell.length_c   1.000
_cell.angle_alpha   90.00
_cell.angle_beta   90.00
_cell.angle_gamma   90.00
#
_symmetry.space_group_name_H-M   'P 1'
#
loop_
_entity.id
_entity.type
_entity.pdbx_description
1 polymer ?
#
loop_
_entity_poly.entity_id
_entity_poly.type
_entity_poly.pdbx_seq_one_letter_code
_entity_poly.pdbx_strand_id
1 'polypeptide(L)' 'MQTQTLEYNKQTKKITLNTYDDGFLLTETDITAQTLTLALEKLYDDYGLEVGDELVITKRNKLKNVTKIEIK' A
#
# COMPACT_ATOMS: atom_id res chain seq x y z
N MET A 1 13.96 -23.06 -1.05
CA MET A 1 14.11 -21.88 -1.93
C MET A 1 13.51 -20.71 -1.20
N GLN A 2 14.30 -19.67 -0.97
CA GLN A 2 13.81 -18.49 -0.27
C GLN A 2 13.04 -17.56 -1.21
N THR A 3 11.86 -17.12 -0.77
CA THR A 3 11.02 -16.16 -1.50
C THR A 3 10.57 -15.06 -0.59
N GLN A 4 10.49 -13.83 -1.12
CA GLN A 4 9.97 -12.67 -0.40
C GLN A 4 8.67 -12.18 -1.02
N THR A 5 7.70 -11.84 -0.17
CA THR A 5 6.39 -11.34 -0.60
C THR A 5 6.02 -10.10 0.20
N LEU A 6 5.37 -9.15 -0.48
CA LEU A 6 4.75 -7.98 0.13
C LEU A 6 3.26 -8.25 0.28
N GLU A 7 2.76 -8.30 1.51
CA GLU A 7 1.40 -8.74 1.80
C GLU A 7 0.63 -7.70 2.59
N TYR A 8 -0.66 -7.52 2.28
CA TYR A 8 -1.58 -6.70 3.07
C TYR A 8 -2.57 -7.58 3.83
N ASN A 9 -2.44 -7.62 5.15
CA ASN A 9 -3.36 -8.34 6.00
C ASN A 9 -4.57 -7.45 6.36
N LYS A 10 -5.74 -7.80 5.82
CA LYS A 10 -6.98 -7.03 6.03
C LYS A 10 -7.49 -7.04 7.47
N GLN A 11 -7.14 -8.03 8.27
CA GLN A 11 -7.58 -8.14 9.67
C GLN A 11 -6.72 -7.26 10.57
N THR A 12 -5.40 -7.38 10.46
CA THR A 12 -4.45 -6.60 11.28
C THR A 12 -4.19 -5.19 10.73
N LYS A 13 -4.60 -4.92 9.49
CA LYS A 13 -4.34 -3.67 8.74
C LYS A 13 -2.86 -3.41 8.47
N LYS A 14 -2.03 -4.44 8.58
CA LYS A 14 -0.58 -4.34 8.38
C LYS A 14 -0.19 -4.66 6.94
N ILE A 15 0.84 -3.98 6.47
CA ILE A 15 1.60 -4.35 5.29
C ILE A 15 2.88 -5.01 5.80
N THR A 16 3.11 -6.27 5.42
CA THR A 16 4.26 -7.03 5.88
C THR A 16 5.14 -7.47 4.72
N LEU A 17 6.45 -7.45 4.96
CA LEU A 17 7.43 -8.12 4.12
C LEU A 17 7.71 -9.48 4.74
N ASN A 18 7.27 -10.53 4.07
CA ASN A 18 7.40 -11.90 4.54
C ASN A 18 8.53 -12.59 3.78
N THR A 19 9.36 -13.34 4.49
CA THR A 19 10.32 -14.26 3.86
C THR A 19 9.88 -15.69 4.15
N TYR A 20 9.77 -16.49 3.10
CA TYR A 20 9.44 -17.91 3.17
C TYR A 20 10.63 -18.74 2.74
N ASP A 21 10.80 -19.92 3.33
CA ASP A 21 11.71 -20.96 2.85
C ASP A 21 10.94 -22.27 2.67
N ASP A 22 10.92 -22.78 1.44
CA ASP A 22 10.16 -23.97 1.05
C ASP A 22 8.68 -23.96 1.51
N GLY A 23 8.07 -22.76 1.45
CA GLY A 23 6.66 -22.53 1.81
C GLY A 23 6.41 -22.29 3.29
N PHE A 24 7.41 -22.39 4.16
CA PHE A 24 7.31 -22.06 5.57
C PHE A 24 7.69 -20.60 5.83
N LEU A 25 6.87 -19.89 6.61
CA LEU A 25 7.16 -18.51 7.00
C LEU A 25 8.38 -18.50 7.92
N LEU A 26 9.44 -17.82 7.48
CA LEU A 26 10.68 -17.66 8.24
C LEU A 26 10.68 -16.34 9.01
N THR A 27 10.32 -15.25 8.34
CA THR A 27 10.26 -13.92 8.95
C THR A 27 9.05 -13.13 8.45
N GLU A 28 8.49 -12.33 9.34
CA GLU A 28 7.46 -11.34 9.06
C GLU A 28 7.93 -10.00 9.60
N THR A 29 8.04 -8.99 8.74
CA THR A 29 8.42 -7.63 9.14
C THR A 29 7.28 -6.67 8.81
N ASP A 30 6.73 -6.02 9.83
CA ASP A 30 5.74 -4.95 9.65
C ASP A 30 6.42 -3.70 9.07
N ILE A 31 6.03 -3.34 7.86
CA ILE A 31 6.55 -2.18 7.11
C ILE A 31 5.44 -1.19 6.75
N THR A 32 4.35 -1.20 7.52
CA THR A 32 3.16 -0.39 7.25
C THR A 32 3.48 1.10 7.18
N ALA A 33 4.23 1.62 8.16
CA ALA A 33 4.56 3.04 8.23
C ALA A 33 5.43 3.48 7.04
N GLN A 34 6.49 2.74 6.75
CA GLN A 34 7.42 3.04 5.65
C GLN A 34 6.68 3.02 4.31
N THR A 35 5.84 2.01 4.10
CA THR A 35 5.08 1.87 2.84
C THR A 35 4.08 3.00 2.66
N LEU A 36 3.36 3.40 3.73
CA LEU A 36 2.40 4.51 3.65
C LEU A 36 3.09 5.85 3.44
N THR A 37 4.22 6.11 4.10
CA THR A 37 5.01 7.34 3.88
C THR A 37 5.44 7.46 2.42
N LEU A 38 6.06 6.42 1.86
CA LEU A 38 6.50 6.44 0.46
C LEU A 38 5.33 6.57 -0.52
N ALA A 39 4.19 5.93 -0.22
CA ALA A 39 2.99 6.05 -1.05
C ALA A 39 2.42 7.48 -1.04
N LEU A 40 2.43 8.15 0.11
CA LEU A 40 2.00 9.55 0.24
C LEU A 40 2.97 10.51 -0.46
N GLU A 41 4.27 10.35 -0.27
CA GLU A 41 5.30 11.15 -0.96
C GLU A 41 5.14 11.06 -2.47
N LYS A 42 5.00 9.84 -3.00
CA LYS A 42 4.73 9.63 -4.42
C LYS A 42 3.44 10.31 -4.88
N LEU A 43 2.37 10.24 -4.09
CA LEU A 43 1.12 10.92 -4.43
C LEU A 43 1.27 12.45 -4.40
N TYR A 44 2.07 13.00 -3.50
CA TYR A 44 2.36 14.44 -3.51
C TYR A 44 3.11 14.83 -4.78
N ASP A 45 4.13 14.07 -5.16
CA ASP A 45 4.90 14.31 -6.38
C ASP A 45 4.07 14.17 -7.66
N ASP A 46 3.26 13.11 -7.77
CA ASP A 46 2.46 12.80 -8.98
C ASP A 46 1.43 13.90 -9.28
N TYR A 47 1.00 14.66 -8.27
CA TYR A 47 -0.03 15.70 -8.38
C TYR A 47 0.51 17.10 -8.13
N GLY A 48 1.81 17.24 -7.83
CA GLY A 48 2.43 18.52 -7.52
C GLY A 48 1.82 19.21 -6.31
N LEU A 49 1.46 18.44 -5.28
CA LEU A 49 0.79 18.97 -4.09
C LEU A 49 1.77 19.78 -3.23
N GLU A 50 1.35 20.97 -2.84
CA GLU A 50 2.08 21.86 -1.95
C GLU A 50 1.52 21.83 -0.52
N VAL A 51 2.25 22.45 0.40
CA VAL A 51 1.82 22.55 1.80
C VAL A 51 0.51 23.35 1.88
N GLY A 52 -0.55 22.67 2.35
CA GLY A 52 -1.88 23.25 2.48
C GLY A 52 -2.88 22.71 1.46
N ASP A 53 -2.42 21.98 0.45
CA ASP A 53 -3.31 21.31 -0.50
C ASP A 53 -4.04 20.13 0.15
N GLU A 54 -5.28 19.89 -0.31
CA GLU A 54 -6.13 18.82 0.19
C GLU A 54 -6.31 17.71 -0.86
N LEU A 55 -6.04 16.47 -0.46
CA LEU A 55 -6.30 15.27 -1.27
C LEU A 55 -7.54 14.53 -0.76
N VAL A 56 -8.58 14.42 -1.60
CA VAL A 56 -9.81 13.70 -1.26
C VAL A 56 -9.83 12.31 -1.88
N ILE A 57 -9.70 11.27 -1.03
CA ILE A 57 -9.76 9.86 -1.47
C ILE A 57 -11.20 9.34 -1.31
N THR A 58 -11.90 9.16 -2.44
CA THR A 58 -13.27 8.63 -2.44
C THR A 58 -13.33 7.17 -2.87
N LYS A 59 -13.77 6.27 -1.97
CA LYS A 59 -14.02 4.87 -2.30
C LYS A 59 -15.46 4.69 -2.80
N ARG A 60 -15.67 4.52 -4.12
CA ARG A 60 -16.99 4.17 -4.67
C ARG A 60 -17.29 2.68 -4.44
N ASN A 61 -18.33 2.37 -3.67
CA ASN A 61 -18.73 1.00 -3.26
C ASN A 61 -19.16 0.03 -4.39
N LYS A 62 -19.10 0.42 -5.67
CA LYS A 62 -19.59 -0.40 -6.81
C LYS A 62 -18.55 -0.74 -7.90
N LEU A 63 -17.27 -0.42 -7.72
CA LEU A 63 -16.25 -0.81 -8.72
C LEU A 63 -15.72 -2.21 -8.40
N LYS A 64 -16.26 -3.19 -9.13
CA LYS A 64 -16.05 -4.62 -8.87
C LYS A 64 -14.63 -5.13 -9.15
N ASN A 65 -13.69 -4.35 -9.71
CA ASN A 65 -12.27 -4.77 -9.85
C ASN A 65 -11.32 -3.70 -10.45
N VAL A 66 -11.63 -2.40 -10.40
CA VAL A 66 -10.68 -1.38 -10.86
C VAL A 66 -10.80 -0.16 -9.97
N THR A 67 -9.79 0.09 -9.14
CA THR A 67 -9.54 1.41 -8.58
C THR A 67 -9.09 2.30 -9.73
N LYS A 68 -10.04 2.74 -10.55
CA LYS A 68 -9.78 3.70 -11.61
C LYS A 68 -9.66 5.06 -10.92
N ILE A 69 -8.44 5.56 -10.83
CA ILE A 69 -8.18 6.95 -10.49
C ILE A 69 -8.54 7.74 -11.76
N GLU A 70 -9.73 8.34 -11.79
CA GLU A 70 -10.12 9.31 -12.81
C GLU A 70 -9.91 10.70 -12.23
N ILE A 71 -9.14 11.54 -12.92
CA ILE A 71 -8.89 12.94 -12.56
C ILE A 71 -9.38 13.79 -13.74
N LYS A 72 -10.16 14.83 -13.43
CA LYS A 72 -10.64 15.85 -14.38
C LYS A 72 -9.66 17.00 -14.49
#